data_AF-A0A2S9G239-F1
#
_entry.id   AF-A0A2S9G239-F1
#
_cell.length_a   1.000
_cell.length_b   1.000
_cell.length_c   1.000
_cell.angle_alpha   90.00
_cell.angle_beta   90.00
_cell.angle_gamma   90.00
#
_symmetry.space_group_name_H-M   'P 1'
#
loop_
_entity.id
_entity.type
_entity.pdbx_description
1 polymer ?
#
loop_
_entity_poly.entity_id
_entity_poly.type
_entity_poly.pdbx_seq_one_letter_code
_entity_poly.pdbx_strand_id
1 'polypeptide(L)'
;GSRLIFTYVRQDFIDGTNTYGAEAVYRRFRKRRQVWRSGLVPGRVGDLLADYGWRLVEQAGPSYFRDTYIRPTGRDVAASPLEWT
;
A
#
# COMPACT_ATOMS: atom_id res chain seq x y z
N GLY A 1 11.54 22.27 6.33
CA GLY A 1 11.52 20.98 7.03
C GLY A 1 11.74 19.85 6.05
N SER A 2 12.32 18.75 6.51
CA SER A 2 12.55 17.54 5.70
C SER A 2 11.23 16.92 5.22
N ARG A 3 11.28 16.20 4.10
CA ARG A 3 10.12 15.48 3.53
C ARG A 3 10.54 14.04 3.25
N LEU A 4 9.61 13.11 3.47
CA LEU A 4 9.78 11.69 3.21
C LEU A 4 8.59 11.23 2.35
N ILE A 5 8.89 10.43 1.33
CA ILE A 5 7.90 9.71 0.52
C ILE A 5 8.29 8.25 0.58
N PHE A 6 7.33 7.37 0.86
CA PHE A 6 7.54 5.94 0.93
C PHE A 6 6.28 5.23 0.44
N THR A 7 6.43 4.00 -0.04
CA THR A 7 5.29 3.13 -0.28
C THR A 7 5.24 2.03 0.76
N TYR A 8 4.05 1.51 1.01
CA TYR A 8 3.85 0.42 1.95
C TYR A 8 2.76 -0.55 1.44
N VAL A 9 2.80 -1.76 1.97
CA VAL A 9 1.74 -2.76 1.76
C VAL A 9 0.81 -2.81 2.96
N ARG A 10 -0.45 -3.18 2.73
CA ARG A 10 -1.45 -3.25 3.80
C ARG A 10 -1.15 -4.36 4.82
N GLN A 11 -1.37 -4.07 6.10
CA GLN A 11 -1.13 -5.02 7.19
C GLN A 11 -2.02 -6.28 7.10
N ASP A 12 -3.30 -6.11 6.76
CA ASP A 12 -4.26 -7.21 6.59
C ASP A 12 -3.87 -8.22 5.49
N PHE A 13 -3.15 -7.76 4.46
CA PHE A 13 -2.53 -8.63 3.47
C PHE A 13 -1.37 -9.43 4.04
N ILE A 14 -0.54 -8.84 4.91
CA ILE A 14 0.58 -9.55 5.58
C ILE A 14 0.06 -10.58 6.57
N ASP A 15 -1.04 -10.28 7.25
CA ASP A 15 -1.71 -11.17 8.19
C ASP A 15 -2.48 -12.29 7.48
N GLY A 16 -2.73 -12.13 6.18
CA GLY A 16 -3.49 -13.09 5.37
C GLY A 16 -4.99 -13.06 5.63
N THR A 17 -5.50 -12.01 6.29
CA THR A 17 -6.93 -11.83 6.56
C THR A 17 -7.66 -11.24 5.37
N ASN A 18 -6.97 -10.52 4.49
CA ASN A 18 -7.51 -10.09 3.20
C ASN A 18 -6.44 -10.09 2.10
N THR A 19 -6.64 -10.90 1.07
CA THR A 19 -5.72 -11.03 -0.07
C THR A 19 -5.98 -10.03 -1.20
N TYR A 20 -7.12 -9.34 -1.19
CA TYR A 20 -7.55 -8.42 -2.26
C TYR A 20 -7.53 -9.05 -3.66
N GLY A 21 -7.83 -10.34 -3.77
CA GLY A 21 -7.76 -11.08 -5.05
C GLY A 21 -6.33 -11.28 -5.58
N ALA A 22 -5.32 -11.07 -4.73
CA ALA A 22 -3.90 -11.20 -5.06
C ALA A 22 -3.28 -12.46 -4.44
N GLU A 23 -3.97 -13.60 -4.45
CA GLU A 23 -3.54 -14.85 -3.81
C GLU A 23 -2.18 -15.35 -4.34
N ALA A 24 -1.93 -15.17 -5.64
CA ALA A 24 -0.65 -15.51 -6.24
C ALA A 24 0.50 -14.66 -5.68
N VAL A 25 0.25 -13.36 -5.46
CA VAL A 25 1.19 -12.43 -4.82
C VAL A 25 1.41 -12.82 -3.37
N TYR A 26 0.34 -13.08 -2.61
CA TYR A 26 0.41 -13.52 -1.21
C TYR A 26 1.26 -14.80 -1.06
N ARG A 27 0.99 -15.81 -1.89
CA ARG A 27 1.76 -17.06 -1.88
C ARG A 27 3.25 -16.82 -2.19
N ARG A 28 3.56 -15.94 -3.14
CA ARG A 28 4.95 -15.67 -3.56
C ARG A 28 5.73 -14.82 -2.55
N PHE A 29 5.16 -13.71 -2.10
CA PHE A 29 5.85 -12.65 -1.36
C PHE A 29 5.57 -12.62 0.14
N ARG A 30 4.63 -13.46 0.62
CA ARG A 30 4.40 -13.67 2.06
C ARG A 30 4.67 -15.11 2.49
N LYS A 31 4.10 -16.11 1.81
CA LYS A 31 4.27 -17.53 2.22
C LYS A 31 5.62 -18.12 1.86
N ARG A 32 6.01 -18.07 0.56
CA ARG A 32 7.25 -18.71 0.07
C ARG A 32 8.50 -17.93 0.42
N ARG A 33 8.40 -16.60 0.38
CA ARG A 33 9.46 -15.68 0.76
C ARG A 33 8.81 -14.55 1.54
N GLN A 34 9.32 -14.22 2.71
CA GLN A 34 8.81 -13.11 3.53
C GLN A 34 9.47 -11.81 3.08
N VAL A 35 9.20 -11.40 1.84
CA VAL A 35 9.81 -10.18 1.27
C VAL A 35 9.34 -8.95 2.04
N TRP A 36 8.04 -8.87 2.28
CA TRP A 36 7.47 -7.90 3.22
C TRP A 36 7.38 -8.53 4.61
N ARG A 37 8.08 -7.93 5.57
CA ARG A 37 8.08 -8.37 6.97
C ARG A 37 6.88 -7.84 7.74
N SER A 38 6.43 -6.63 7.39
CA SER A 38 5.31 -5.93 7.99
C SER A 38 4.56 -5.14 6.92
N GLY A 39 3.33 -4.73 7.25
CA GLY A 39 2.56 -3.76 6.49
C GLY A 39 2.13 -2.62 7.40
N LEU A 40 1.32 -1.71 6.88
CA LEU A 40 0.69 -0.64 7.65
C LEU A 40 -0.83 -0.65 7.45
N VAL A 41 -1.56 -0.11 8.42
CA VAL A 41 -3.00 0.14 8.31
C VAL A 41 -3.17 1.57 7.79
N PRO A 42 -3.77 1.81 6.61
CA PRO A 42 -3.84 3.15 6.03
C PRO A 42 -4.44 4.22 6.94
N GLY A 43 -5.45 3.85 7.74
CA GLY A 43 -6.09 4.74 8.71
C GLY A 43 -5.27 5.04 9.97
N ARG A 44 -4.10 4.41 10.14
CA ARG A 44 -3.21 4.55 11.32
C ARG A 44 -1.82 5.08 10.98
N VAL A 45 -1.51 5.31 9.70
CA VAL A 45 -0.20 5.83 9.26
C VAL A 45 0.07 7.22 9.85
N GLY A 46 -0.95 8.08 9.92
CA GLY A 46 -0.82 9.41 10.53
C GLY A 46 -0.39 9.34 12.00
N ASP A 47 -1.06 8.48 12.77
CA ASP A 47 -0.75 8.27 14.20
C ASP A 47 0.66 7.71 14.38
N LEU A 48 1.02 6.68 13.59
CA LEU A 48 2.36 6.10 13.63
C LEU A 48 3.45 7.14 13.32
N LEU A 49 3.25 7.99 12.32
CA LEU A 49 4.20 9.04 11.96
C LEU A 49 4.32 10.10 13.06
N ALA A 50 3.22 10.44 13.73
CA ALA A 50 3.21 11.40 14.82
C ALA A 50 4.05 10.93 16.01
N ASP A 51 4.10 9.63 16.30
CA ASP A 51 4.97 9.05 17.34
C ASP A 51 6.46 9.31 17.09
N TYR A 52 6.85 9.56 15.83
CA TYR A 52 8.21 9.92 15.43
C TYR A 52 8.39 11.42 15.11
N GLY A 53 7.41 12.26 15.45
CA GLY A 53 7.45 13.70 15.19
C GLY A 53 7.20 14.10 13.73
N TRP A 54 6.70 13.18 12.91
CA TRP A 54 6.30 13.45 11.52
C TRP A 54 4.81 13.74 11.42
N ARG A 55 4.43 14.49 10.38
CA ARG A 55 3.03 14.78 10.06
C ARG A 55 2.71 14.24 8.67
N LEU A 56 1.68 13.40 8.59
CA LEU A 56 1.15 12.96 7.30
C LEU A 56 0.51 14.15 6.56
N VAL A 57 0.93 14.39 5.33
CA VAL A 57 0.45 15.49 4.49
C VAL A 57 -0.41 15.01 3.33
N GLU A 58 -0.09 13.84 2.78
CA GLU A 58 -0.77 13.24 1.66
C GLU A 58 -0.68 11.71 1.79
N GLN A 59 -1.71 11.01 1.33
CA GLN A 59 -1.72 9.57 1.22
C GLN A 59 -2.58 9.16 0.02
N ALA A 60 -1.97 8.52 -0.96
CA ALA A 60 -2.59 8.05 -2.19
C ALA A 60 -2.86 6.55 -2.12
N GLY A 61 -4.12 6.19 -2.31
CA GLY A 61 -4.56 4.81 -2.44
C GLY A 61 -4.65 4.35 -3.91
N PRO A 62 -4.95 3.07 -4.14
CA PRO A 62 -5.07 2.48 -5.48
C PRO A 62 -6.09 3.21 -6.39
N SER A 63 -7.16 3.78 -5.82
CA SER A 63 -8.15 4.55 -6.58
C SER A 63 -7.57 5.81 -7.19
N TYR A 64 -6.72 6.53 -6.45
CA TYR A 64 -6.04 7.72 -6.96
C TYR A 64 -5.19 7.38 -8.19
N PHE A 65 -4.36 6.33 -8.10
CA PHE A 65 -3.52 5.94 -9.24
C PHE A 65 -4.34 5.47 -10.44
N ARG A 66 -5.38 4.68 -10.19
CA ARG A 66 -6.30 4.23 -11.23
C ARG A 66 -6.92 5.41 -11.97
N ASP A 67 -7.53 6.34 -11.24
CA ASP A 67 -8.34 7.40 -11.85
C ASP A 67 -7.49 8.50 -12.48
N THR A 68 -6.34 8.83 -11.87
CA THR A 68 -5.46 9.91 -12.32
C THR A 68 -4.50 9.47 -13.43
N TYR A 69 -3.97 8.24 -13.38
CA TYR A 69 -2.88 7.83 -14.28
C TYR A 69 -3.19 6.65 -15.19
N ILE A 70 -4.08 5.73 -14.79
CA ILE A 70 -4.32 4.51 -15.58
C ILE A 70 -5.50 4.71 -16.53
N ARG A 71 -6.67 5.03 -15.99
CA ARG A 71 -7.91 5.19 -16.76
C ARG A 71 -7.78 6.17 -17.93
N PRO A 72 -7.08 7.32 -17.80
CA PRO A 72 -6.89 8.25 -18.92
C PRO A 72 -6.09 7.67 -20.09
N THR A 73 -5.30 6.61 -19.87
CA THR A 73 -4.49 5.98 -20.93
C THR A 73 -5.27 5.02 -21.81
N GLY A 74 -6.50 4.65 -21.42
CA GLY A 74 -7.30 3.64 -22.11
C GLY A 74 -6.75 2.21 -22.01
N ARG A 75 -5.72 1.97 -21.17
CA ARG A 75 -5.12 0.65 -20.98
C ARG A 75 -5.93 -0.20 -20.02
N ASP A 76 -6.07 -1.48 -20.34
CA ASP A 76 -6.67 -2.49 -19.48
C ASP A 76 -5.62 -3.05 -18.48
N VAL A 77 -5.26 -2.21 -17.51
CA VAL A 77 -4.34 -2.56 -16.42
C VAL A 77 -4.97 -2.06 -15.12
N ALA A 78 -4.80 -2.81 -14.02
CA ALA A 78 -5.28 -2.40 -12.71
C ALA A 78 -4.17 -1.74 -11.87
N ALA A 79 -4.55 -0.79 -11.00
CA ALA A 79 -3.69 -0.39 -9.89
C ALA A 79 -3.62 -1.53 -8.86
N SER A 80 -2.43 -1.77 -8.29
CA SER A 80 -2.28 -2.75 -7.21
C SER A 80 -3.19 -2.37 -6.02
N PRO A 81 -4.05 -3.26 -5.51
CA PRO A 81 -4.88 -2.96 -4.35
C PRO A 81 -4.08 -2.97 -3.04
N LEU A 82 -2.83 -3.45 -3.07
CA LEU A 82 -1.99 -3.69 -1.90
C LEU A 82 -1.08 -2.52 -1.56
N GLU A 83 -0.65 -1.76 -2.57
CA GLU A 83 0.37 -0.71 -2.42
C GLU A 83 -0.28 0.67 -2.25
N TRP A 84 0.22 1.40 -1.25
CA TRP A 84 -0.19 2.75 -0.89
C TRP A 84 1.06 3.63 -0.79
N THR A 85 0.89 4.94 -1.05
CA THR A 85 1.98 5.94 -1.06
C THR A 85 1.62 7.13 -0.20
#